data_AF-A0A9E2VVT3-F1
#
_entry.id   AF-A0A9E2VVT3-F1
#
_cell.length_a   1.000
_cell.length_b   1.000
_cell.length_c   1.000
_cell.angle_alpha   90.00
_cell.angle_beta   90.00
_cell.angle_gamma   90.00
#
_symmetry.space_group_name_H-M   'P 1'
#
loop_
_entity.id
_entity.type
_entity.pdbx_description
1 polymer ?
#
loop_
_entity_poly.entity_id
_entity_poly.type
_entity_poly.pdbx_seq_one_letter_code
_entity_poly.pdbx_strand_id
1 'polypeptide(L)'
;VHLIWKPIVENGEWALLIPVAIGTLMLTRYVPKAAWLSRYAFAFIVGVGSGLAIPRVISSYILKQIEDTVRPLMVMVPGEGLTFTMNLLNPASSLNTIIILIGVSSVLFYFFFSVEHTGPGKAVARTGILFLMIAFGAAFGYTVMARMSLLIGRLTDLIEFTDPSYGRPSLWLLGLTILTLVVMGRRRPQGEPPEPH
;
A
#
# COMPACT_ATOMS: atom_id res chain seq x y z
N VAL A 1 24.99 -24.12 -5.16
CA VAL A 1 25.51 -25.07 -6.19
C VAL A 1 24.73 -26.39 -6.15
N HIS A 2 24.55 -27.03 -5.00
CA HIS A 2 23.80 -28.30 -4.88
C HIS A 2 22.32 -28.22 -5.33
N LEU A 3 21.66 -27.07 -5.14
CA LEU A 3 20.27 -26.82 -5.56
C LEU A 3 20.07 -26.56 -7.07
N ILE A 4 21.15 -26.30 -7.82
CA ILE A 4 21.09 -26.03 -9.26
C ILE A 4 21.51 -27.26 -10.06
N TRP A 5 22.44 -28.06 -9.51
CA TRP A 5 23.00 -29.22 -10.19
C TRP A 5 22.05 -30.42 -10.26
N LYS A 6 21.37 -30.76 -9.15
CA LYS A 6 20.43 -31.88 -9.11
C LYS A 6 19.28 -31.78 -10.14
N PRO A 7 18.53 -30.66 -10.24
CA PRO A 7 17.40 -30.59 -11.18
C PRO A 7 17.82 -30.56 -12.66
N ILE A 8 18.99 -30.01 -13.00
CA ILE A 8 19.48 -29.95 -14.39
C ILE A 8 19.90 -31.33 -14.91
N VAL A 9 20.49 -32.16 -14.05
CA VAL A 9 21.04 -33.47 -14.44
C VAL A 9 20.04 -34.61 -14.23
N GLU A 10 19.15 -34.52 -13.23
CA GLU A 10 18.16 -35.58 -12.92
C GLU A 10 16.81 -35.37 -13.63
N ASN A 11 16.35 -34.12 -13.86
CA ASN A 11 15.01 -33.84 -14.42
C ASN A 11 15.01 -33.31 -15.88
N GLY A 12 16.19 -33.06 -16.48
CA GLY A 12 16.28 -32.57 -17.87
C GLY A 12 15.70 -31.16 -18.09
N GLU A 13 15.56 -30.36 -17.04
CA GLU A 13 15.00 -29.00 -17.11
C GLU A 13 16.04 -27.98 -17.60
N TRP A 14 16.34 -28.03 -18.90
CA TRP A 14 17.22 -27.07 -19.59
C TRP A 14 16.76 -25.60 -19.45
N ALA A 15 15.50 -25.38 -19.06
CA ALA A 15 14.92 -24.05 -18.81
C ALA A 15 15.66 -23.27 -17.70
N LEU A 16 16.28 -23.96 -16.72
CA LEU A 16 17.04 -23.33 -15.64
C LEU A 16 18.38 -22.74 -16.09
N LEU A 17 18.86 -23.06 -17.29
CA LEU A 17 20.03 -22.41 -17.88
C LEU A 17 19.76 -20.97 -18.29
N ILE A 18 18.51 -20.62 -18.64
CA ILE A 18 18.16 -19.27 -19.11
C ILE A 18 18.35 -18.23 -17.99
N PRO A 19 17.81 -18.41 -16.76
CA PRO A 19 18.09 -17.51 -15.64
C PRO A 19 19.57 -17.45 -15.25
N VAL A 20 20.28 -18.57 -15.33
CA VAL A 20 21.72 -18.63 -15.00
C VAL A 20 22.54 -17.87 -16.03
N ALA A 21 22.22 -18.00 -17.32
CA ALA A 21 22.84 -17.24 -18.39
C ALA A 21 22.60 -15.74 -18.22
N ILE A 22 21.34 -15.33 -18.00
CA ILE A 22 20.96 -13.92 -17.79
C ILE A 22 21.62 -13.35 -16.52
N GLY A 23 21.68 -14.11 -15.43
CA GLY A 23 22.38 -13.73 -14.20
C GLY A 23 23.88 -13.58 -14.40
N THR A 24 24.50 -14.48 -15.18
CA THR A 24 25.93 -14.39 -15.53
C THR A 24 26.20 -13.19 -16.43
N LEU A 25 25.29 -12.88 -17.36
CA LEU A 25 25.36 -11.68 -18.20
C LEU A 25 25.32 -10.39 -17.38
N MET A 26 24.66 -10.35 -16.22
CA MET A 26 24.72 -9.17 -15.34
C MET A 26 26.12 -8.93 -14.76
N LEU A 27 26.91 -9.99 -14.51
CA LEU A 27 28.28 -9.87 -13.99
C LEU A 27 29.24 -9.20 -14.99
N THR A 28 28.91 -9.22 -16.29
CA THR A 28 29.70 -8.50 -17.31
C THR A 28 29.70 -6.98 -17.12
N ARG A 29 28.81 -6.45 -16.27
CA ARG A 29 28.77 -5.02 -15.90
C ARG A 29 30.07 -4.55 -15.22
N TYR A 30 30.81 -5.42 -14.54
CA TYR A 30 32.06 -5.05 -13.88
C TYR A 30 33.23 -4.82 -14.85
N VAL A 31 33.11 -5.28 -16.10
CA VAL A 31 34.13 -5.08 -17.14
C VAL A 31 33.61 -4.05 -18.14
N PRO A 32 34.16 -2.83 -18.19
CA PRO A 32 33.61 -1.73 -19.02
C PRO A 32 33.57 -2.06 -20.52
N LYS A 33 34.44 -2.97 -21.00
CA LYS A 33 34.46 -3.43 -22.41
C LYS A 33 33.33 -4.41 -22.76
N ALA A 34 32.79 -5.16 -21.79
CA ALA A 34 31.74 -6.16 -21.99
C ALA A 34 30.36 -5.72 -21.47
N ALA A 35 30.28 -4.53 -20.85
CA ALA A 35 29.07 -4.01 -20.21
C ALA A 35 27.85 -3.89 -21.13
N TRP A 36 28.03 -3.81 -22.45
CA TRP A 36 26.92 -3.84 -23.41
C TRP A 36 26.07 -5.11 -23.30
N LEU A 37 26.68 -6.25 -22.98
CA LEU A 37 25.99 -7.53 -22.86
C LEU A 37 25.03 -7.56 -21.65
N SER A 38 25.35 -6.80 -20.59
CA SER A 38 24.46 -6.62 -19.44
C SER A 38 23.14 -5.92 -19.78
N ARG A 39 23.08 -5.14 -20.87
CA ARG A 39 21.86 -4.44 -21.30
C ARG A 39 20.73 -5.40 -21.68
N TYR A 40 21.06 -6.55 -22.25
CA TYR A 40 20.08 -7.61 -22.56
C TYR A 40 19.48 -8.22 -21.28
N ALA A 41 20.32 -8.44 -20.27
CA ALA A 41 19.85 -8.93 -18.98
C ALA A 41 18.95 -7.90 -18.27
N PHE A 42 19.31 -6.61 -18.31
CA PHE A 42 18.46 -5.55 -17.78
C PHE A 42 17.14 -5.43 -18.54
N ALA A 43 17.15 -5.51 -19.87
CA ALA A 43 15.93 -5.47 -20.68
C ALA A 43 14.99 -6.64 -20.34
N PHE A 44 15.53 -7.84 -20.11
CA PHE A 44 14.75 -9.00 -19.67
C PHE A 44 14.14 -8.80 -18.28
N ILE A 45 14.93 -8.35 -17.30
CA ILE A 45 14.45 -8.12 -15.92
C ILE A 45 13.38 -7.04 -15.89
N VAL A 46 13.60 -5.92 -16.58
CA VAL A 46 12.61 -4.84 -16.68
C VAL A 46 11.37 -5.32 -17.45
N GLY A 47 11.55 -6.06 -18.54
CA GLY A 47 10.44 -6.61 -19.33
C GLY A 47 9.55 -7.56 -18.52
N VAL A 48 10.13 -8.50 -17.78
CA VAL A 48 9.39 -9.42 -16.91
C VAL A 48 8.78 -8.67 -15.72
N GLY A 49 9.56 -7.78 -15.09
CA GLY A 49 9.10 -6.97 -13.96
C GLY A 49 7.90 -6.10 -14.32
N SER A 50 8.00 -5.33 -15.40
CA SER A 50 6.92 -4.50 -15.92
C SER A 50 5.76 -5.34 -16.47
N GLY A 51 6.04 -6.45 -17.16
CA GLY A 51 5.02 -7.34 -17.71
C GLY A 51 4.13 -7.98 -16.64
N LEU A 52 4.67 -8.27 -15.46
CA LEU A 52 3.90 -8.76 -14.31
C LEU A 52 3.29 -7.63 -13.47
N ALA A 53 4.01 -6.50 -13.35
CA ALA A 53 3.55 -5.38 -12.54
C ALA A 53 2.40 -4.61 -13.18
N ILE A 54 2.43 -4.35 -14.49
CA ILE A 54 1.43 -3.52 -15.18
C ILE A 54 0.02 -4.12 -15.04
N PRO A 55 -0.23 -5.40 -15.40
CA PRO A 55 -1.56 -5.99 -15.24
C PRO A 55 -1.98 -6.03 -13.78
N ARG A 56 -1.06 -6.37 -12.87
CA ARG A 56 -1.34 -6.39 -11.43
C ARG A 56 -1.78 -5.03 -10.91
N VAL A 57 -1.10 -3.96 -11.31
CA VAL A 57 -1.44 -2.59 -10.91
C VAL A 57 -2.80 -2.19 -11.49
N ILE A 58 -3.04 -2.46 -12.77
CA ILE A 58 -4.34 -2.17 -13.42
C ILE A 58 -5.48 -2.92 -12.71
N SER A 59 -5.32 -4.23 -12.49
CA SER A 59 -6.36 -5.02 -11.82
C SER A 59 -6.57 -4.62 -10.36
N SER A 60 -5.50 -4.33 -9.62
CA SER A 60 -5.59 -4.08 -8.18
C SER A 60 -6.00 -2.65 -7.84
N TYR A 61 -5.60 -1.67 -8.65
CA TYR A 61 -5.91 -0.26 -8.39
C TYR A 61 -7.09 0.21 -9.22
N ILE A 62 -7.13 -0.06 -10.53
CA ILE A 62 -8.16 0.51 -11.41
C ILE A 62 -9.43 -0.34 -11.35
N LEU A 63 -9.33 -1.64 -11.65
CA LEU A 63 -10.51 -2.50 -11.70
C LEU A 63 -11.18 -2.60 -10.33
N LYS A 64 -10.39 -2.75 -9.26
CA LYS A 64 -10.91 -2.77 -7.89
C LYS A 64 -11.59 -1.45 -7.50
N GLN A 65 -11.04 -0.28 -7.87
CA GLN A 65 -11.70 1.00 -7.59
C GLN A 65 -13.03 1.14 -8.34
N ILE A 66 -13.10 0.66 -9.59
CA ILE A 66 -14.35 0.65 -10.36
C ILE A 66 -15.34 -0.33 -9.70
N GLU A 67 -14.90 -1.54 -9.35
CA GLU A 67 -15.73 -2.52 -8.65
C GLU A 67 -16.28 -1.97 -7.34
N ASP A 68 -15.45 -1.31 -6.53
CA ASP A 68 -15.85 -0.71 -5.24
C ASP A 68 -16.84 0.46 -5.39
N THR A 69 -16.85 1.15 -6.53
CA THR A 69 -17.83 2.20 -6.84
C THR A 69 -19.15 1.65 -7.42
N VAL A 70 -19.11 0.49 -8.09
CA VAL A 70 -20.30 -0.15 -8.69
C VAL A 70 -20.97 -1.14 -7.74
N ARG A 71 -20.21 -1.81 -6.85
CA ARG A 71 -20.72 -2.74 -5.83
C ARG A 71 -21.86 -2.15 -4.98
N PRO A 72 -21.82 -0.89 -4.52
CA PRO A 72 -22.93 -0.27 -3.79
C PRO A 72 -24.17 -0.01 -4.65
N LEU A 73 -24.04 -0.03 -5.97
CA LEU A 73 -25.14 0.13 -6.93
C LEU A 73 -25.78 -1.22 -7.31
N MET A 74 -25.10 -2.34 -7.03
CA MET A 74 -25.56 -3.70 -7.34
C MET A 74 -25.87 -4.44 -6.03
N VAL A 75 -27.15 -4.55 -5.68
CA VAL A 75 -27.58 -5.33 -4.50
C VAL A 75 -28.08 -6.69 -4.97
N MET A 76 -27.51 -7.76 -4.43
CA MET A 76 -28.03 -9.11 -4.66
C MET A 76 -29.36 -9.26 -3.93
N VAL A 77 -30.46 -9.21 -4.66
CA VAL A 77 -31.80 -9.51 -4.13
C VAL A 77 -31.93 -11.05 -4.08
N PRO A 78 -32.26 -11.65 -2.93
CA PRO A 78 -32.48 -13.09 -2.85
C PRO A 78 -33.65 -13.48 -3.77
N GLY A 79 -33.37 -14.19 -4.87
CA GLY A 79 -34.39 -14.77 -5.75
C GLY A 79 -34.39 -14.31 -7.22
N GLU A 80 -33.76 -13.19 -7.59
CA GLU A 80 -33.86 -12.65 -8.97
C GLU A 80 -32.52 -12.26 -9.64
N GLY A 81 -31.38 -12.63 -9.04
CA GLY A 81 -30.06 -12.37 -9.62
C GLY A 81 -29.58 -10.92 -9.46
N LEU A 82 -28.61 -10.51 -10.28
CA LEU A 82 -27.99 -9.18 -10.22
C LEU A 82 -28.92 -8.13 -10.85
N THR A 83 -29.77 -7.51 -10.03
CA THR A 83 -30.64 -6.41 -10.46
C THR A 83 -30.13 -5.07 -9.93
N PHE A 84 -30.26 -4.03 -10.75
CA PHE A 84 -30.07 -2.63 -10.32
C PHE A 84 -31.26 -2.20 -9.45
N THR A 85 -31.38 -2.78 -8.27
CA THR A 85 -32.48 -2.46 -7.34
C THR A 85 -31.94 -1.56 -6.23
N MET A 86 -32.53 -0.37 -6.14
CA MET A 86 -32.44 0.50 -4.96
C MET A 86 -33.17 -0.23 -3.82
N ASN A 87 -32.45 -1.07 -3.07
CA ASN A 87 -33.04 -1.80 -1.95
C ASN A 87 -33.36 -0.79 -0.83
N LEU A 88 -34.58 -0.28 -0.85
CA LEU A 88 -35.14 0.74 0.06
C LEU A 88 -35.40 0.20 1.48
N LEU A 89 -35.20 -1.11 1.70
CA LEU A 89 -35.51 -1.79 2.97
C LEU A 89 -34.37 -1.71 4.00
N ASN A 90 -33.18 -1.23 3.59
CA ASN A 90 -32.03 -1.03 4.48
C ASN A 90 -31.52 0.43 4.36
N PRO A 91 -31.77 1.30 5.35
CA PRO A 91 -31.46 2.75 5.24
C PRO A 91 -29.98 3.06 5.01
N ALA A 92 -29.07 2.20 5.46
CA ALA A 92 -27.63 2.42 5.34
C ALA A 92 -27.11 2.14 3.91
N SER A 93 -27.67 1.15 3.21
CA SER A 93 -27.23 0.82 1.85
C SER A 93 -27.72 1.85 0.85
N SER A 94 -28.98 2.29 0.96
CA SER A 94 -29.56 3.27 0.02
C SER A 94 -28.88 4.64 0.10
N LEU A 95 -28.52 5.11 1.29
CA LEU A 95 -27.77 6.35 1.46
C LEU A 95 -26.37 6.27 0.84
N ASN A 96 -25.65 5.16 1.05
CA ASN A 96 -24.33 4.97 0.48
C ASN A 96 -24.36 4.96 -1.06
N THR A 97 -25.32 4.24 -1.65
CA THR A 97 -25.54 4.20 -3.10
C THR A 97 -25.78 5.60 -3.68
N ILE A 98 -26.64 6.40 -3.04
CA ILE A 98 -26.96 7.78 -3.47
C ILE A 98 -25.73 8.69 -3.35
N ILE A 99 -25.02 8.60 -2.24
CA ILE A 99 -23.81 9.41 -1.98
C ILE A 99 -22.73 9.10 -3.01
N ILE A 100 -22.48 7.83 -3.33
CA ILE A 100 -21.48 7.42 -4.32
C ILE A 100 -21.90 7.83 -5.72
N LEU A 101 -23.17 7.63 -6.10
CA LEU A 101 -23.68 8.02 -7.42
C LEU A 101 -23.55 9.53 -7.64
N ILE A 102 -24.01 10.35 -6.68
CA ILE A 102 -23.93 11.81 -6.76
C ILE A 102 -22.48 12.28 -6.68
N GLY A 103 -21.68 11.70 -5.78
CA GLY A 103 -20.28 12.05 -5.58
C GLY A 103 -19.42 11.77 -6.82
N VAL A 104 -19.50 10.57 -7.37
CA VAL A 104 -18.73 10.19 -8.57
C VAL A 104 -19.19 11.01 -9.78
N SER A 105 -20.50 11.16 -9.99
CA SER A 105 -21.03 12.00 -11.08
C SER A 105 -20.55 13.44 -10.95
N SER A 106 -20.69 14.06 -9.76
CA SER A 106 -20.26 15.45 -9.51
C SER A 106 -18.76 15.66 -9.68
N VAL A 107 -17.92 14.71 -9.25
CA VAL A 107 -16.46 14.77 -9.42
C VAL A 107 -16.04 14.59 -10.88
N LEU A 108 -16.68 13.67 -11.62
CA LEU A 108 -16.44 13.53 -13.06
C LEU A 108 -16.85 14.79 -13.82
N PHE A 109 -17.99 15.40 -13.48
CA PHE A 109 -18.39 16.70 -14.03
C PHE A 109 -17.34 17.78 -13.73
N TYR A 110 -16.80 17.82 -12.51
CA TYR A 110 -15.75 18.77 -12.14
C TYR A 110 -14.45 18.60 -12.96
N PHE A 111 -13.97 17.37 -13.16
CA PHE A 111 -12.71 17.11 -13.88
C PHE A 111 -12.82 17.13 -15.41
N PHE A 112 -13.88 16.56 -15.99
CA PHE A 112 -14.06 16.50 -17.45
C PHE A 112 -14.53 17.83 -18.03
N PHE A 113 -15.45 18.51 -17.34
CA PHE A 113 -15.85 19.86 -17.71
C PHE A 113 -15.05 20.87 -16.87
N SER A 114 -13.75 20.99 -17.18
CA SER A 114 -12.92 22.14 -16.77
C SER A 114 -13.34 23.43 -17.52
N VAL A 115 -14.64 23.67 -17.61
CA VAL A 115 -15.25 24.84 -18.23
C VAL A 115 -15.20 25.99 -17.23
N GLU A 116 -14.77 27.17 -17.68
CA GLU A 116 -14.94 28.40 -16.89
C GLU A 116 -16.43 28.63 -16.63
N HIS A 117 -16.85 28.47 -15.36
CA HIS A 117 -18.25 28.56 -14.99
C HIS A 117 -18.66 29.99 -14.65
N THR A 118 -19.17 30.74 -15.64
CA THR A 118 -20.05 31.89 -15.42
C THR A 118 -21.52 31.42 -15.37
N GLY A 119 -21.95 30.70 -14.32
CA GLY A 119 -23.37 30.27 -14.21
C GLY A 119 -23.66 29.07 -13.27
N PRO A 120 -24.91 28.52 -13.28
CA PRO A 120 -25.41 27.49 -12.34
C PRO A 120 -24.59 26.19 -12.24
N GLY A 121 -23.70 25.90 -13.19
CA GLY A 121 -22.70 24.83 -13.02
C GLY A 121 -21.66 25.11 -11.92
N LYS A 122 -21.53 26.35 -11.42
CA LYS A 122 -20.69 26.71 -10.27
C LYS A 122 -21.15 26.05 -8.96
N ALA A 123 -22.43 25.67 -8.85
CA ALA A 123 -22.96 24.94 -7.70
C ALA A 123 -22.56 23.46 -7.76
N VAL A 124 -22.73 22.80 -8.91
CA VAL A 124 -22.35 21.39 -9.13
C VAL A 124 -20.83 21.22 -9.04
N ALA A 125 -20.05 22.15 -9.58
CA ALA A 125 -18.59 22.14 -9.47
C ALA A 125 -18.10 22.33 -8.02
N ARG A 126 -18.77 23.17 -7.21
CA ARG A 126 -18.43 23.34 -5.78
C ARG A 126 -18.73 22.09 -4.97
N THR A 127 -19.83 21.40 -5.28
CA THR A 127 -20.14 20.10 -4.66
C THR A 127 -19.05 19.08 -4.98
N GLY A 128 -18.56 19.03 -6.23
CA GLY A 128 -17.45 18.16 -6.63
C GLY A 128 -16.15 18.43 -5.87
N ILE A 129 -15.81 19.71 -5.66
CA ILE A 129 -14.63 20.11 -4.86
C ILE A 129 -14.76 19.63 -3.40
N LEU A 130 -15.95 19.77 -2.79
CA LEU A 130 -16.18 19.30 -1.42
C LEU A 130 -16.00 17.78 -1.31
N PHE A 131 -16.57 17.01 -2.25
CA PHE A 131 -16.38 15.56 -2.31
C PHE A 131 -14.90 15.19 -2.46
N LEU A 132 -14.15 15.94 -3.26
CA LEU A 132 -12.73 15.73 -3.48
C LEU A 132 -11.89 16.04 -2.22
N MET A 133 -12.22 17.11 -1.49
CA MET A 133 -11.60 17.41 -0.19
C MET A 133 -11.88 16.30 0.84
N ILE A 134 -13.11 15.79 0.91
CA ILE A 134 -13.47 14.68 1.79
C ILE A 134 -12.73 13.40 1.40
N ALA A 135 -12.67 13.06 0.11
CA ALA A 135 -11.98 11.88 -0.39
C ALA A 135 -10.48 11.92 -0.10
N PHE A 136 -9.82 13.07 -0.32
CA PHE A 136 -8.41 13.23 0.03
C PHE A 136 -8.16 13.21 1.53
N GLY A 137 -9.07 13.80 2.33
CA GLY A 137 -9.02 13.71 3.79
C GLY A 137 -9.13 12.26 4.29
N ALA A 138 -10.05 11.48 3.71
CA ALA A 138 -10.21 10.06 4.02
C ALA A 138 -8.98 9.22 3.62
N ALA A 139 -8.40 9.48 2.43
CA ALA A 139 -7.18 8.80 1.98
C ALA A 139 -5.99 9.11 2.90
N PHE A 140 -5.81 10.37 3.30
CA PHE A 140 -4.79 10.75 4.27
C PHE A 140 -5.03 10.07 5.62
N GLY A 141 -6.27 10.10 6.13
CA GLY A 141 -6.67 9.44 7.37
C GLY A 141 -6.44 7.92 7.36
N TYR A 142 -6.65 7.25 6.23
CA TYR A 142 -6.39 5.81 6.08
C TYR A 142 -4.91 5.47 6.30
N THR A 143 -3.99 6.30 5.79
CA THR A 143 -2.55 6.08 6.02
C THR A 143 -2.15 6.29 7.48
N VAL A 144 -2.76 7.26 8.17
CA VAL A 144 -2.55 7.50 9.60
C VAL A 144 -3.13 6.34 10.43
N MET A 145 -4.33 5.87 10.07
CA MET A 145 -4.96 4.71 10.71
C MET A 145 -4.10 3.45 10.55
N ALA A 146 -3.50 3.22 9.38
CA ALA A 146 -2.59 2.09 9.18
C ALA A 146 -1.39 2.13 10.14
N ARG A 147 -0.82 3.32 10.37
CA ARG A 147 0.26 3.51 11.35
C ARG A 147 -0.21 3.32 12.79
N MET A 148 -1.39 3.83 13.13
CA MET A 148 -1.99 3.65 14.46
C MET A 148 -2.34 2.18 14.73
N SER A 149 -2.82 1.45 13.72
CA SER A 149 -3.13 0.03 13.80
C SER A 149 -1.88 -0.81 14.10
N LEU A 150 -0.74 -0.49 13.47
CA LEU A 150 0.54 -1.14 13.80
C LEU A 150 0.98 -0.86 15.24
N LEU A 151 0.80 0.38 15.72
CA LEU A 151 1.11 0.75 17.10
C LEU A 151 0.22 -0.01 18.10
N ILE A 152 -1.08 -0.12 17.82
CA ILE A 152 -2.00 -0.92 18.64
C ILE A 152 -1.53 -2.37 18.68
N GLY A 153 -1.15 -2.96 17.55
CA GLY A 153 -0.58 -4.32 17.52
C GLY A 153 0.60 -4.49 18.48
N ARG A 154 1.52 -3.51 18.51
CA ARG A 154 2.65 -3.51 19.46
C ARG A 154 2.25 -3.31 20.92
N LEU A 155 1.21 -2.52 21.18
CA LEU A 155 0.69 -2.36 22.54
C LEU A 155 -0.03 -3.62 23.02
N THR A 156 -0.77 -4.30 22.15
CA THR A 156 -1.39 -5.60 22.44
C THR A 156 -0.31 -6.65 22.73
N ASP A 157 0.75 -6.72 21.90
CA ASP A 157 1.91 -7.57 22.17
C ASP A 157 2.46 -7.29 23.59
N LEU A 158 2.65 -6.02 23.95
CA LEU A 158 3.19 -5.62 25.26
C LEU A 158 2.27 -5.99 26.44
N ILE A 159 0.95 -5.91 26.25
CA ILE A 159 -0.05 -6.31 27.24
C ILE A 159 -0.04 -7.84 27.41
N GLU A 160 0.00 -8.59 26.31
CA GLU A 160 0.05 -10.06 26.33
C GLU A 160 1.32 -10.57 27.03
N PHE A 161 2.48 -9.98 26.73
CA PHE A 161 3.73 -10.31 27.42
C PHE A 161 3.78 -9.81 28.88
N THR A 162 2.80 -9.03 29.34
CA THR A 162 2.68 -8.61 30.75
C THR A 162 1.79 -9.59 31.55
N ASP A 163 1.02 -10.46 30.89
CA ASP A 163 0.13 -11.41 31.53
C ASP A 163 0.92 -12.45 32.38
N PRO A 164 0.42 -12.86 33.57
CA PRO A 164 1.14 -13.73 34.51
C PRO A 164 1.60 -15.08 33.93
N SER A 165 0.97 -15.55 32.85
CA SER A 165 1.31 -16.80 32.17
C SER A 165 2.73 -16.80 31.53
N TYR A 166 3.26 -15.63 31.17
CA TYR A 166 4.59 -15.48 30.55
C TYR A 166 5.71 -15.07 31.51
N GLY A 167 5.45 -14.96 32.83
CA GLY A 167 6.50 -14.75 33.84
C GLY A 167 6.94 -13.30 34.07
N ARG A 168 6.09 -12.31 33.73
CA ARG A 168 6.38 -10.85 33.82
C ARG A 168 7.70 -10.37 33.16
N PRO A 169 8.01 -10.71 31.89
CA PRO A 169 9.18 -10.19 31.16
C PRO A 169 9.19 -8.66 31.04
N SER A 170 8.02 -8.02 31.00
CA SER A 170 7.91 -6.55 30.87
C SER A 170 8.55 -5.80 32.04
N LEU A 171 8.50 -6.33 33.26
CA LEU A 171 9.18 -5.72 34.43
C LEU A 171 10.70 -5.80 34.31
N TRP A 172 11.23 -6.91 33.79
CA TRP A 172 12.67 -7.07 33.53
C TRP A 172 13.16 -6.15 32.42
N LEU A 173 12.38 -6.01 31.34
CA LEU A 173 12.68 -5.06 30.26
C LEU A 173 12.59 -3.60 30.70
N LEU A 174 11.62 -3.26 31.57
CA LEU A 174 11.53 -1.93 32.19
C LEU A 174 12.74 -1.65 33.11
N GLY A 175 13.16 -2.63 33.89
CA GLY A 175 14.37 -2.54 34.71
C GLY A 175 15.62 -2.33 33.85
N LEU A 176 15.78 -3.09 32.76
CA LEU A 176 16.92 -2.97 31.85
C LEU A 176 16.93 -1.62 31.15
N THR A 177 15.78 -1.14 30.67
CA THR A 177 15.68 0.17 30.00
C THR A 177 15.99 1.33 30.96
N ILE A 178 15.45 1.32 32.18
CA ILE A 178 15.79 2.32 33.22
C ILE A 178 17.29 2.25 33.53
N LEU A 179 17.86 1.05 33.67
CA LEU A 179 19.29 0.87 33.92
C LEU A 179 20.15 1.44 32.77
N THR A 180 19.78 1.19 31.52
CA THR A 180 20.49 1.75 30.36
C THR A 180 20.41 3.29 30.32
N LEU A 181 19.25 3.87 30.63
CA LEU A 181 19.08 5.32 30.70
C LEU A 181 19.86 5.95 31.85
N VAL A 182 19.91 5.31 33.02
CA VAL A 182 20.71 5.78 34.16
C VAL A 182 22.21 5.68 33.86
N VAL A 183 22.65 4.60 33.20
CA VAL A 183 24.05 4.43 32.79
C VAL A 183 24.44 5.47 31.73
N MET A 184 23.57 5.78 30.76
CA MET A 184 23.81 6.84 29.78
C MET A 184 23.72 8.25 30.41
N GLY A 185 22.80 8.46 31.36
CA GLY A 185 22.66 9.72 32.09
C GLY A 185 23.84 10.03 33.00
N ARG A 186 24.44 9.01 33.62
CA ARG A 186 25.70 9.14 34.37
C ARG A 186 26.93 9.32 33.47
N ARG A 187 26.78 9.12 32.15
CA ARG A 187 27.83 9.32 31.14
C ARG A 187 27.74 10.66 30.41
N ARG A 188 26.88 11.61 30.80
CA ARG A 188 27.00 13.00 30.35
C ARG A 188 27.96 13.75 31.28
N PRO A 189 29.21 14.03 30.89
CA PRO A 189 30.02 15.02 31.59
C PRO A 189 29.36 16.38 31.34
N GLN A 190 29.30 17.20 32.38
CA GLN A 190 28.99 18.62 32.27
C GLN A 190 29.78 19.26 31.14
N GLY A 191 29.09 19.95 30.25
CA GLY A 191 29.67 20.66 29.13
C GLY A 191 28.66 21.61 28.50
N GLU A 192 28.28 22.64 29.26
CA GLU A 192 27.56 23.82 28.77
C GLU A 192 28.18 25.01 29.53
N PRO A 193 28.29 26.25 29.01
CA PRO A 193 27.97 26.86 27.69
C PRO A 193 29.23 27.59 27.10
N PRO A 194 29.23 28.55 26.13
CA PRO A 194 28.14 29.23 25.43
C PRO A 194 28.27 29.34 23.88
N GLU A 195 27.14 29.55 23.19
CA GLU A 195 27.13 30.42 22.00
C GLU A 195 27.16 31.88 22.51
N PRO A 196 28.04 32.75 21.97
CA PRO A 196 27.56 33.62 20.91
C PRO A 196 28.65 34.08 19.91
N HIS A 197 28.45 33.83 18.62
CA HIS A 197 28.84 34.73 17.53
C HIS A 197 27.92 34.52 16.33
#